data_AF-A0A850KCH8-F1
#
_entry.id   AF-A0A850KCH8-F1
#
_cell.length_a   1.000
_cell.length_b   1.000
_cell.length_c   1.000
_cell.angle_alpha   90.00
_cell.angle_beta   90.00
_cell.angle_gamma   90.00
#
_symmetry.space_group_name_H-M   'P 1'
#
loop_
_entity.id
_entity.type
_entity.pdbx_description
1 polymer ?
#
loop_
_entity_poly.entity_id
_entity_poly.type
_entity_poly.pdbx_seq_one_letter_code
_entity_poly.pdbx_strand_id
1 'polypeptide(L)'
;MKSKAAIAWGPKQPLVIEEIDVMEPQAGEVLVKVIASGVCHTDAFTLSGEDPEGIFPCILGHEGGGIVEQVGEGVTSVQVGDHVIPLYTPEC
;
A
#
# COMPACT_ATOMS: atom_id res chain seq x y z
N MET A 1 -11.20 -0.96 9.05
CA MET A 1 -11.37 0.52 9.05
C MET A 1 -11.76 1.08 7.66
N LYS A 2 -12.43 2.24 7.59
CA LYS A 2 -12.65 2.98 6.33
C LYS A 2 -11.45 3.88 5.99
N SER A 3 -11.03 3.93 4.72
CA SER A 3 -9.96 4.81 4.25
C SER A 3 -10.19 5.27 2.81
N LYS A 4 -9.59 6.39 2.41
CA LYS A 4 -9.56 6.80 1.00
C LYS A 4 -8.36 6.17 0.29
N ALA A 5 -8.57 5.67 -0.91
CA ALA A 5 -7.52 5.13 -1.76
C ALA A 5 -7.68 5.59 -3.21
N ALA A 6 -6.57 5.65 -3.94
CA ALA A 6 -6.57 5.85 -5.39
C ALA A 6 -6.56 4.47 -6.07
N ILE A 7 -7.67 4.10 -6.70
CA ILE A 7 -7.87 2.78 -7.30
C ILE A 7 -7.63 2.87 -8.81
N ALA A 8 -6.80 1.97 -9.31
CA ALA A 8 -6.71 1.67 -10.74
C ALA A 8 -7.73 0.58 -11.07
N TRP A 9 -8.84 0.95 -11.71
CA TRP A 9 -9.87 -0.01 -12.12
C TRP A 9 -9.49 -0.84 -13.35
N GLY A 10 -8.59 -0.31 -14.18
CA GLY A 10 -8.07 -0.98 -15.36
C GLY A 10 -6.89 -0.23 -15.97
N PRO A 11 -6.19 -0.85 -16.92
CA PRO A 11 -5.02 -0.24 -17.54
C PRO A 11 -5.40 1.01 -18.33
N LYS A 12 -4.51 2.01 -18.33
CA LYS A 12 -4.62 3.29 -19.05
C LYS A 12 -5.85 4.13 -18.67
N GLN A 13 -6.47 3.85 -17.52
CA GLN A 13 -7.55 4.65 -16.98
C GLN A 13 -7.02 5.60 -15.90
N PRO A 14 -7.63 6.78 -15.71
CA PRO A 14 -7.34 7.62 -14.55
C PRO A 14 -7.61 6.87 -13.25
N LEU A 15 -6.78 7.13 -12.23
CA LEU A 15 -7.06 6.64 -10.87
C LEU A 15 -8.33 7.29 -10.32
N VAL A 16 -9.16 6.51 -9.65
CA VAL A 16 -10.39 6.99 -9.01
C VAL A 16 -10.20 6.99 -7.50
N ILE A 17 -10.52 8.12 -6.85
CA ILE A 17 -10.48 8.21 -5.40
C ILE A 17 -11.78 7.64 -4.83
N GLU A 18 -11.66 6.54 -4.08
CA GLU A 18 -12.81 5.87 -3.46
C GLU A 18 -12.55 5.61 -1.98
N GLU A 19 -13.65 5.36 -1.25
CA GLU A 19 -13.57 4.88 0.12
C GLU A 19 -13.57 3.34 0.12
N ILE A 20 -12.59 2.75 0.79
CA ILE A 20 -12.40 1.31 0.89
C ILE A 20 -12.50 0.84 2.34
N ASP A 21 -12.80 -0.44 2.52
CA ASP A 21 -12.63 -1.16 3.77
C ASP A 21 -11.23 -1.78 3.82
N VAL A 22 -10.40 -1.31 4.74
CA VAL A 22 -9.12 -1.92 5.06
C VAL A 22 -9.33 -2.88 6.22
N MET A 23 -8.95 -4.15 6.04
CA MET A 23 -9.08 -5.16 7.09
C MET A 23 -8.08 -4.92 8.22
N GLU A 24 -8.40 -5.41 9.41
CA GLU A 24 -7.47 -5.42 10.53
C GLU A 24 -6.31 -6.39 10.24
N PRO A 25 -5.08 -6.12 10.73
CA PRO A 25 -3.92 -6.95 10.41
C PRO A 25 -4.04 -8.37 11.01
N GLN A 26 -3.69 -9.38 10.23
CA GLN A 26 -3.59 -10.77 10.68
C GLN A 26 -2.22 -11.05 11.33
N ALA A 27 -2.00 -12.28 11.79
CA ALA A 27 -0.72 -12.69 12.36
C ALA A 27 0.45 -12.40 11.41
N GLY A 28 1.48 -11.72 11.91
CA GLY A 28 2.66 -11.28 11.13
C GLY A 28 2.46 -10.04 10.26
N GLU A 29 1.26 -9.45 10.21
CA GLU A 29 0.97 -8.26 9.40
C GLU A 29 1.03 -6.97 10.22
N VAL A 30 1.32 -5.85 9.54
CA VAL A 30 1.34 -4.50 10.13
C VAL A 30 0.41 -3.60 9.34
N LEU A 31 -0.49 -2.92 10.03
CA LEU A 31 -1.34 -1.90 9.46
C LEU A 31 -0.66 -0.54 9.62
N VAL A 32 -0.37 0.12 8.50
CA VAL A 32 0.34 1.40 8.45
C VAL A 32 -0.59 2.50 7.97
N LYS A 33 -0.69 3.58 8.73
CA LYS A 33 -1.29 4.82 8.28
C LYS A 33 -0.27 5.56 7.40
N VAL A 34 -0.46 5.49 6.09
CA VAL A 34 0.37 6.21 5.12
C VAL A 34 0.19 7.71 5.29
N ILE A 35 1.27 8.43 5.56
CA ILE A 35 1.27 9.89 5.76
C ILE A 35 1.63 10.61 4.46
N ALA A 36 2.57 10.05 3.70
CA ALA A 36 2.97 10.54 2.39
C ALA A 36 3.35 9.38 1.48
N SER A 37 3.08 9.53 0.19
CA SER A 37 3.49 8.60 -0.86
C SER A 37 4.01 9.37 -2.07
N GLY A 38 5.10 8.90 -2.65
CA GLY A 38 5.59 9.29 -3.97
C GLY A 38 4.85 8.55 -5.08
N VAL A 39 5.13 8.97 -6.32
CA VAL A 39 4.72 8.27 -7.55
C VAL A 39 5.97 8.09 -8.39
N CYS A 40 6.23 6.86 -8.79
CA CYS A 40 7.38 6.47 -9.57
C CYS A 40 6.96 5.94 -10.95
N HIS A 41 7.93 5.81 -11.85
CA HIS A 41 7.68 5.26 -13.18
C HIS A 41 7.16 3.81 -13.12
N THR A 42 7.54 3.02 -12.11
CA THR A 42 7.02 1.66 -11.93
C THR A 42 5.51 1.66 -11.75
N ASP A 43 4.95 2.60 -10.97
CA ASP A 43 3.48 2.71 -10.82
C ASP A 43 2.82 3.02 -12.18
N ALA A 44 3.44 3.91 -12.97
CA ALA A 44 2.96 4.26 -14.30
C ALA A 44 3.07 3.10 -15.30
N PHE A 45 4.10 2.26 -15.19
CA PHE A 45 4.32 1.09 -16.03
C PHE A 45 3.29 -0.01 -15.75
N THR A 46 2.97 -0.26 -14.48
CA THR A 46 1.85 -1.15 -14.14
C THR A 46 0.53 -0.56 -14.62
N LEU A 47 0.27 0.73 -14.36
CA LEU A 47 -0.96 1.41 -14.80
C LEU A 47 -1.10 1.44 -16.33
N SER A 48 -0.01 1.44 -17.10
CA SER A 48 -0.07 1.41 -18.57
C SER A 48 -0.58 0.06 -19.10
N GLY A 49 -0.56 -1.00 -18.29
CA GLY A 49 -0.88 -2.37 -18.68
C GLY A 49 0.24 -3.07 -19.46
N GLU A 50 1.45 -2.51 -19.45
CA GLU A 50 2.63 -3.13 -20.07
C GLU A 50 3.36 -4.08 -19.11
N ASP A 51 3.12 -3.94 -17.81
CA ASP A 51 3.60 -4.86 -16.79
C ASP A 51 2.87 -6.22 -16.89
N PRO A 52 3.58 -7.32 -17.21
CA PRO A 52 2.98 -8.64 -17.28
C PRO A 52 2.48 -9.17 -15.93
N GLU A 53 2.92 -8.59 -14.81
CA GLU A 53 2.46 -8.92 -13.46
C GLU A 53 1.30 -8.02 -12.99
N GLY A 54 0.93 -7.01 -13.78
CA GLY A 54 -0.13 -6.07 -13.45
C GLY A 54 -1.51 -6.73 -13.38
N ILE A 55 -2.15 -6.67 -12.21
CA ILE A 55 -3.51 -7.18 -11.97
C ILE A 55 -4.39 -6.00 -11.57
N PHE A 56 -5.59 -5.94 -12.16
CA PHE A 56 -6.60 -4.91 -11.88
C PHE A 56 -7.91 -5.56 -11.38
N PRO A 57 -8.69 -4.88 -10.50
CA PRO A 57 -8.40 -3.59 -9.89
C PRO A 57 -7.29 -3.67 -8.83
N CYS A 58 -6.50 -2.59 -8.69
CA CYS A 58 -5.44 -2.52 -7.68
C CYS A 58 -5.24 -1.10 -7.13
N ILE A 59 -4.59 -1.03 -5.97
CA ILE A 59 -4.05 0.20 -5.39
C ILE A 59 -2.54 0.12 -5.56
N LEU A 60 -1.98 1.01 -6.38
CA LEU A 60 -0.55 1.10 -6.67
C LEU A 60 0.19 1.85 -5.55
N GLY A 61 1.48 2.13 -5.76
CA GLY A 61 2.33 2.88 -4.83
C GLY A 61 3.23 1.96 -4.02
N HIS A 62 4.53 2.29 -4.02
CA HIS A 62 5.57 1.52 -3.34
C HIS A 62 6.64 2.41 -2.70
N GLU A 63 6.47 3.74 -2.76
CA GLU A 63 7.37 4.73 -2.19
C GLU A 63 6.59 5.56 -1.17
N GLY A 64 6.64 5.19 0.11
CA GLY A 64 5.84 5.87 1.13
C GLY A 64 6.43 5.85 2.52
N GLY A 65 5.94 6.74 3.36
CA GLY A 65 6.26 6.81 4.78
C GLY A 65 4.98 6.91 5.59
N GLY A 66 4.94 6.20 6.71
CA GLY A 66 3.75 6.11 7.53
C GLY A 66 4.04 5.94 9.01
N ILE A 67 2.96 5.80 9.77
CA ILE A 67 2.97 5.50 11.19
C ILE A 67 2.25 4.17 11.38
N VAL A 68 2.81 3.27 12.20
CA VAL A 68 2.16 2.01 12.55
C VAL A 68 0.87 2.31 13.32
N GLU A 69 -0.27 1.92 12.74
CA GLU A 69 -1.60 2.09 13.33
C GLU A 69 -1.96 0.88 14.19
N GLN A 70 -1.69 -0.34 13.69
CA GLN A 70 -1.92 -1.60 14.41
C GLN A 70 -0.89 -2.67 14.00
N VAL A 71 -0.67 -3.64 14.88
CA VAL A 71 0.18 -4.82 14.62
C VAL A 71 -0.62 -6.09 14.88
N GLY A 72 -0.44 -7.08 14.02
CA GLY A 72 -1.02 -8.40 14.18
C GLY A 72 -0.28 -9.29 15.18
N GLU A 73 -0.83 -10.45 15.47
CA GLU A 73 -0.23 -11.43 16.39
C GLU A 73 1.20 -11.80 15.95
N GLY A 74 2.13 -11.87 16.91
CA GLY A 74 3.50 -12.32 16.68
C GLY A 74 4.46 -11.27 16.09
N VAL A 75 3.99 -10.09 15.71
CA VAL A 75 4.85 -8.97 15.30
C VAL A 75 5.59 -8.41 16.52
N THR A 76 6.92 -8.36 16.45
CA THR A 76 7.78 -7.86 17.53
C THR A 76 8.82 -6.84 17.07
N SER A 77 8.99 -6.66 15.77
CA SER A 77 9.99 -5.76 15.17
C SER A 77 9.58 -4.28 15.16
N VAL A 78 8.28 -4.01 15.26
CA VAL A 78 7.68 -2.66 15.32
C VAL A 78 6.49 -2.66 16.27
N GLN A 79 6.08 -1.48 16.71
CA GLN A 79 4.91 -1.26 17.57
C GLN A 79 4.07 -0.06 17.12
N VAL A 80 2.84 0.04 17.62
CA VAL A 80 1.93 1.17 17.33
C VAL A 80 2.61 2.51 17.66
N GLY A 81 2.55 3.45 16.72
CA GLY A 81 3.17 4.77 16.82
C GLY A 81 4.56 4.89 16.18
N ASP A 82 5.21 3.77 15.82
CA ASP A 82 6.50 3.81 15.14
C ASP A 82 6.38 4.43 13.74
N HIS A 83 7.38 5.22 13.37
CA HIS A 83 7.52 5.76 12.01
C HIS A 83 8.21 4.71 11.14
N VAL A 84 7.59 4.35 10.03
CA VAL A 84 8.04 3.25 9.17
C VAL A 84 8.02 3.63 7.69
N ILE A 85 8.89 2.98 6.92
CA ILE A 85 8.90 3.01 5.46
C ILE A 85 8.58 1.57 5.01
N PRO A 86 7.44 1.33 4.32
CA PRO A 86 7.17 0.03 3.72
C PRO A 86 8.20 -0.25 2.61
N LEU A 87 8.71 -1.48 2.57
CA LEU A 87 9.70 -1.90 1.59
C LEU A 87 9.11 -2.95 0.65
N TYR A 88 9.23 -2.74 -0.66
CA TYR A 88 8.81 -3.73 -1.66
C TYR A 88 9.82 -4.87 -1.82
N THR A 89 11.08 -4.63 -1.42
CA THR A 89 12.12 -5.64 -1.28
C THR A 89 12.37 -5.93 0.20
N PRO A 90 12.35 -7.20 0.64
CA PRO A 90 12.75 -7.53 2.00
C PRO A 90 14.24 -7.21 2.20
N GLU A 91 14.58 -6.52 3.28
CA GLU A 91 15.95 -6.33 3.74
C GLU A 91 16.32 -7.45 4.73
N CYS A 92 17.51 -8.03 4.56
CA CYS A 92 18.07 -9.06 5.43
C CYS A 92 18.73 -8.47 6.69
#